data_AF-A0A2V9RWA7-F1
#
_entry.id   AF-A0A2V9RWA7-F1
#
_cell.length_a   1.000
_cell.length_b   1.000
_cell.length_c   1.000
_cell.angle_alpha   90.00
_cell.angle_beta   90.00
_cell.angle_gamma   90.00
#
_symmetry.space_group_name_H-M   'P 1'
#
loop_
_entity.id
_entity.type
_entity.pdbx_description
1 polymer ?
#
loop_
_entity_poly.entity_id
_entity_poly.type
_entity_poly.pdbx_seq_one_letter_code
_entity_poly.pdbx_strand_id
1 'polypeptide(L)'
;MKERGHENLLMNVDDPDLEAKLLVAMDTLCKERETIAAGIGRTVVRNLKVMARMGVYFEEEVQRRYPDFPMRKGERSWEDYLPPMSEHLHQLVETYAA
;
A
#
# COMPACT_ATOMS: atom_id res chain seq x y z
N MET A 1 -10.07 -0.75 -3.93
CA MET A 1 -11.19 -0.82 -2.98
C MET A 1 -11.25 -2.16 -2.26
N LYS A 2 -11.30 -3.27 -3.00
CA LYS A 2 -11.25 -4.65 -2.45
C LYS A 2 -10.10 -4.94 -1.47
N GLU A 3 -8.85 -4.72 -1.89
CA GLU A 3 -7.66 -4.93 -1.04
C GLU A 3 -7.52 -3.96 0.15
N ARG A 4 -8.39 -2.94 0.18
CA ARG A 4 -8.45 -1.87 1.20
C ARG A 4 -9.66 -2.06 2.14
N GLY A 5 -10.44 -3.15 1.99
CA GLY A 5 -11.62 -3.44 2.82
C GLY A 5 -12.89 -2.65 2.46
N HIS A 6 -12.91 -1.97 1.31
CA HIS A 6 -14.03 -1.14 0.86
C HIS A 6 -14.70 -1.72 -0.39
N GLU A 7 -14.99 -3.02 -0.40
CA GLU A 7 -15.59 -3.71 -1.55
C GLU A 7 -16.92 -3.08 -1.99
N ASN A 8 -17.70 -2.56 -1.04
CA ASN A 8 -18.94 -1.81 -1.26
C ASN A 8 -18.76 -0.49 -2.05
N LEU A 9 -17.53 0.00 -2.21
CA LEU A 9 -17.21 1.17 -3.04
C LEU A 9 -16.69 0.78 -4.43
N LEU A 10 -16.63 -0.52 -4.75
CA LEU A 10 -16.25 -1.02 -6.06
C LEU A 10 -17.52 -1.32 -6.87
N MET A 11 -17.68 -0.65 -8.02
CA MET A 11 -18.84 -0.80 -8.89
C MET A 11 -18.40 -0.93 -10.34
N ASN A 12 -19.16 -1.70 -11.13
CA ASN A 12 -18.98 -1.75 -12.57
C ASN A 12 -19.75 -0.61 -13.23
N VAL A 13 -19.20 -0.06 -14.31
CA VAL A 13 -19.78 1.09 -15.02
C VAL A 13 -21.05 0.75 -15.81
N ASP A 14 -21.26 -0.53 -16.10
CA ASP A 14 -22.39 -1.09 -16.84
C ASP A 14 -23.42 -1.78 -15.92
N ASP A 15 -23.29 -1.59 -14.61
CA ASP A 15 -24.23 -2.14 -13.64
C ASP A 15 -25.62 -1.49 -13.82
N PRO A 16 -26.70 -2.28 -14.04
CA PRO A 16 -28.03 -1.73 -14.27
C PRO A 16 -28.57 -0.93 -13.07
N ASP A 17 -28.04 -1.17 -11.86
CA ASP A 17 -28.41 -0.45 -10.63
C ASP A 17 -27.37 0.62 -10.25
N LEU A 18 -26.50 1.04 -11.17
CA LEU A 18 -25.37 1.94 -10.87
C LEU A 18 -25.79 3.25 -10.23
N GLU A 19 -26.88 3.87 -10.70
CA GLU A 19 -27.35 5.15 -10.17
C GLU A 19 -27.65 5.08 -8.66
N ALA A 20 -28.42 4.06 -8.25
CA ALA A 20 -28.76 3.85 -6.85
C ALA A 20 -27.53 3.49 -6.01
N LYS A 21 -26.67 2.60 -6.53
CA LYS A 21 -25.43 2.17 -5.85
C LYS A 21 -24.46 3.34 -5.65
N LEU A 22 -24.34 4.22 -6.64
CA LEU A 22 -23.47 5.40 -6.57
C LEU A 22 -23.94 6.36 -5.47
N LEU A 23 -25.25 6.63 -5.38
CA LEU A 23 -25.79 7.53 -4.37
C LEU A 23 -25.52 7.02 -2.95
N VAL A 24 -25.69 5.71 -2.71
CA VAL A 24 -25.35 5.06 -1.44
C VAL A 24 -23.85 5.13 -1.15
N ALA A 25 -23.01 4.88 -2.16
CA ALA A 25 -21.55 4.97 -2.02
C ALA A 25 -21.10 6.39 -1.66
N MET A 26 -21.69 7.42 -2.28
CA MET A 26 -21.39 8.82 -1.97
C MET A 26 -21.79 9.20 -0.54
N ASP A 27 -22.97 8.79 -0.08
CA ASP A 27 -23.41 9.01 1.31
C ASP A 27 -22.49 8.30 2.31
N THR A 28 -22.07 7.08 1.99
CA THR A 28 -21.10 6.31 2.80
C THR A 28 -19.74 7.02 2.86
N LEU A 29 -19.22 7.50 1.72
CA LEU A 29 -17.97 8.26 1.66
C LEU A 29 -18.02 9.53 2.52
N CYS A 30 -19.16 10.21 2.57
CA CYS A 30 -19.36 11.39 3.42
C CYS A 30 -19.38 11.03 4.90
N LYS A 31 -20.13 9.99 5.28
CA LYS A 31 -20.31 9.58 6.69
C LYS A 31 -19.08 8.91 7.28
N GLU A 32 -18.38 8.10 6.50
CA GLU A 32 -17.27 7.25 6.97
C GLU A 32 -15.90 7.75 6.52
N ARG A 33 -15.81 9.01 6.07
CA ARG A 33 -14.61 9.62 5.47
C ARG A 33 -13.30 9.32 6.22
N GLU A 34 -13.31 9.47 7.55
CA GLU A 34 -12.12 9.35 8.40
C GLU A 34 -11.69 7.89 8.52
N THR A 35 -12.64 6.99 8.70
CA THR A 35 -12.41 5.54 8.74
C THR A 35 -11.87 5.03 7.40
N ILE A 36 -12.44 5.48 6.29
CA ILE A 36 -11.99 5.13 4.93
C ILE A 36 -10.58 5.67 4.67
N ALA A 37 -10.32 6.93 5.01
CA ALA A 37 -8.99 7.53 4.88
C ALA A 37 -7.94 6.74 5.69
N ALA A 38 -8.27 6.36 6.92
CA ALA A 38 -7.39 5.55 7.75
C ALA A 38 -7.15 4.13 7.18
N GLY A 39 -8.18 3.51 6.60
CA GLY A 39 -8.06 2.23 5.90
C GLY A 39 -7.13 2.30 4.67
N ILE A 40 -7.24 3.38 3.90
CA ILE A 40 -6.34 3.67 2.78
C ILE A 40 -4.91 3.86 3.29
N GLY A 41 -4.70 4.67 4.32
CA GLY A 41 -3.38 4.93 4.91
C GLY A 41 -2.67 3.66 5.36
N ARG A 42 -3.35 2.81 6.14
CA ARG A 42 -2.82 1.49 6.55
C ARG A 42 -2.46 0.61 5.36
N THR A 43 -3.27 0.63 4.31
CA THR A 43 -2.99 -0.17 3.10
C THR A 43 -1.77 0.34 2.35
N VAL A 44 -1.57 1.66 2.28
CA VAL A 44 -0.36 2.25 1.68
C VAL A 44 0.88 1.78 2.42
N VAL A 45 0.91 1.91 3.76
CA VAL A 45 2.05 1.47 4.57
C VAL A 45 2.31 -0.04 4.43
N ARG A 46 1.26 -0.85 4.42
CA ARG A 46 1.38 -2.30 4.16
C ARG A 46 2.04 -2.56 2.80
N ASN A 47 1.60 -1.88 1.75
CA ASN A 47 2.13 -2.06 0.41
C ASN A 47 3.60 -1.61 0.29
N LEU A 48 3.99 -0.54 1.00
CA LEU A 48 5.39 -0.14 1.11
C LEU A 48 6.25 -1.24 1.75
N LYS A 49 5.79 -1.84 2.86
CA LYS A 49 6.48 -2.98 3.50
C LYS A 49 6.57 -4.20 2.59
N VAL A 50 5.55 -4.47 1.77
CA VAL A 50 5.58 -5.55 0.77
C VAL A 50 6.60 -5.23 -0.34
N MET A 51 6.65 -3.99 -0.81
CA MET A 51 7.62 -3.55 -1.81
C MET A 51 9.06 -3.68 -1.30
N ALA A 52 9.31 -3.32 -0.03
CA ALA A 52 10.62 -3.50 0.60
C ALA A 52 11.03 -4.99 0.64
N ARG A 53 10.08 -5.87 0.97
CA ARG A 53 10.33 -7.33 0.97
C ARG A 53 10.68 -7.86 -0.42
N MET A 54 10.10 -7.31 -1.48
CA MET A 54 10.49 -7.66 -2.85
C MET A 54 11.96 -7.28 -3.14
N GLY A 55 12.44 -6.17 -2.59
CA GLY A 55 13.85 -5.78 -2.69
C GLY A 55 14.79 -6.80 -2.03
N VAL A 56 14.41 -7.33 -0.87
CA VAL A 56 15.15 -8.40 -0.17
C VAL A 56 15.22 -9.66 -1.04
N TYR A 57 14.08 -10.14 -1.54
CA TYR A 57 14.04 -11.35 -2.38
C TYR A 57 14.85 -11.19 -3.66
N PHE A 58 14.84 -9.99 -4.26
CA PHE A 58 15.65 -9.71 -5.43
C PHE A 58 17.14 -9.80 -5.10
N GLU A 59 17.59 -9.23 -3.99
CA GLU A 59 18.98 -9.31 -3.55
C GLU A 59 19.41 -10.76 -3.26
N GLU A 60 18.56 -11.54 -2.60
CA GLU A 60 18.80 -12.97 -2.35
C GLU A 60 18.98 -13.74 -3.67
N GLU A 61 18.14 -13.49 -4.67
CA GLU A 61 18.25 -14.13 -5.97
C GLU A 61 19.50 -13.68 -6.74
N VAL A 62 19.89 -12.41 -6.64
CA VAL A 62 21.15 -11.92 -7.23
C VAL A 62 22.34 -12.60 -6.57
N GLN A 63 22.38 -12.69 -5.23
CA GLN A 63 23.46 -13.37 -4.51
C GLN A 63 23.53 -14.86 -4.87
N ARG A 64 22.37 -15.52 -4.99
CA ARG A 64 22.27 -16.93 -5.36
C ARG A 64 22.81 -17.19 -6.77
N ARG A 65 22.51 -16.28 -7.72
CA ARG A 65 22.93 -16.43 -9.11
C ARG A 65 24.37 -15.96 -9.34
N TYR A 66 24.82 -14.95 -8.60
CA TYR A 66 26.11 -14.29 -8.75
C TYR A 66 26.78 -14.15 -7.37
N PRO A 67 27.44 -15.21 -6.86
CA PRO A 67 28.01 -15.20 -5.51
C PRO A 67 29.05 -14.11 -5.26
N ASP A 68 29.76 -13.69 -6.31
CA ASP A 68 30.79 -12.65 -6.26
C ASP A 68 30.21 -11.23 -6.46
N PHE A 69 28.89 -11.09 -6.62
CA PHE A 69 28.26 -9.78 -6.77
C PHE A 69 28.43 -8.98 -5.47
N PRO A 70 28.90 -7.72 -5.55
CA PRO A 70 29.13 -6.91 -4.36
C PRO A 70 27.80 -6.52 -3.72
N MET A 71 27.50 -7.09 -2.56
CA MET A 71 26.35 -6.71 -1.74
C MET A 71 26.71 -5.61 -0.75
N ARG A 72 25.73 -4.74 -0.50
CA ARG A 72 25.83 -3.72 0.57
C ARG A 72 25.86 -4.43 1.92
N LYS A 73 26.75 -4.00 2.83
CA LYS A 73 26.92 -4.59 4.17
C LYS A 73 26.37 -3.64 5.24
N GLY A 74 25.73 -4.19 6.27
CA GLY A 74 25.22 -3.44 7.43
C GLY A 74 23.79 -3.82 7.84
N GLU A 75 23.34 -3.35 9.01
CA GLU A 75 21.93 -3.39 9.39
C GLU A 75 21.13 -2.51 8.42
N ARG A 76 19.98 -3.03 7.97
CA ARG A 76 19.10 -2.33 7.03
C ARG A 76 17.73 -2.12 7.63
N SER A 77 17.24 -0.90 7.52
CA SER A 77 15.81 -0.64 7.63
C SER A 77 15.12 -1.24 6.41
N TRP A 78 13.85 -1.62 6.56
CA TRP A 78 13.03 -2.00 5.42
C TRP A 78 12.88 -0.83 4.42
N GLU A 79 13.00 0.42 4.88
CA GLU A 79 12.96 1.62 4.04
C GLU A 79 14.13 1.71 3.06
N ASP A 80 15.29 1.10 3.37
CA ASP A 80 16.47 1.11 2.51
C ASP A 80 16.26 0.34 1.19
N TYR A 81 15.21 -0.48 1.13
CA TYR A 81 14.79 -1.22 -0.07
C TYR A 81 13.77 -0.46 -0.93
N LEU A 82 13.39 0.76 -0.52
CA LEU A 82 12.43 1.58 -1.23
C LEU A 82 13.12 2.71 -2.02
N PRO A 83 12.47 3.22 -3.07
CA PRO A 83 12.81 4.54 -3.61
C PRO A 83 12.66 5.63 -2.55
N PRO A 84 13.33 6.79 -2.70
CA PRO A 84 13.18 7.93 -1.80
C PRO A 84 11.70 8.27 -1.57
N MET A 85 11.28 8.28 -0.30
CA MET A 85 9.91 8.57 0.08
C MET A 85 9.69 10.09 0.16
N SER A 86 8.50 10.54 -0.20
CA SER A 86 8.09 11.92 0.04
C SER A 86 7.75 12.13 1.52
N GLU A 87 7.73 13.38 1.98
CA GLU A 87 7.37 13.72 3.36
C GLU A 87 6.00 13.15 3.77
N HIS A 88 5.02 13.18 2.87
CA HIS A 88 3.69 12.62 3.10
C HIS A 88 3.72 11.10 3.33
N LEU A 89 4.60 10.36 2.65
CA LEU A 89 4.74 8.93 2.86
C LEU A 89 5.39 8.63 4.20
N HIS A 90 6.39 9.42 4.62
CA HIS A 90 6.97 9.33 5.96
C HIS A 90 5.91 9.56 7.03
N GLN A 91 5.08 10.61 6.91
CA GLN A 91 3.98 10.88 7.84
C GLN A 91 2.97 9.71 7.91
N LEU A 92 2.63 9.10 6.77
CA LEU A 92 1.75 7.92 6.76
C LEU A 92 2.40 6.72 7.46
N VAL A 93 3.69 6.48 7.25
CA VAL A 93 4.44 5.43 7.95
C VAL A 93 4.43 5.70 9.45
N GLU A 94 4.78 6.90 9.88
CA GLU A 94 4.75 7.29 11.30
C GLU A 94 3.36 7.08 11.92
N THR A 95 2.30 7.41 11.18
CA THR A 95 0.91 7.30 11.65
C THR A 95 0.39 5.86 11.70
N TYR A 96 0.82 4.98 10.78
CA TYR A 96 0.19 3.68 10.55
C TYR A 96 1.17 2.47 10.57
N ALA A 97 2.43 2.64 10.95
CA ALA A 97 3.42 1.56 10.96
C ALA A 97 3.33 0.59 12.16
N ALA A 98 2.53 0.93 13.18
CA ALA A 98 2.27 0.11 14.37
C ALA A 98 1.61 -1.24 14.04
#